data_AF-A0A2N3KSE1-F1
#
_entry.id   AF-A0A2N3KSE1-F1
#
_cell.length_a   1.000
_cell.length_b   1.000
_cell.length_c   1.000
_cell.angle_alpha   90.00
_cell.angle_beta   90.00
_cell.angle_gamma   90.00
#
_symmetry.space_group_name_H-M   'P 1'
#
loop_
_entity.id
_entity.type
_entity.pdbx_description
1 polymer ?
#
loop_
_entity_poly.entity_id
_entity_poly.type
_entity_poly.pdbx_seq_one_letter_code
_entity_poly.pdbx_strand_id
1 'polypeptide(L)'
;MISKATKILGIKMSKNSFLARLTALTMIMGLTACVTNSGTVDTSGQSIKLEKKGKFVPTDSHFNTFIFLKPSPFYETQTVERDNGSVWTEYVGSFPKELVIQIKHANTVWYTPKSEERMLILDNFKQEFPNAAIVFTDKDYKKIDQLSPRIKGWIASNEKCNAGYVAKRLKTIGEARNDIGYSDTLVKFMSCGDAMTVSPAQFVQKIGLISDSEERIVAQKYKAIDFALTEEQEAMVIAINWPKVLEDQSGYLVLKKAHDDMQDFTTNFEAAKTSCQGTFKTNDMSGWSGTWTLSCLNGSNASGEWTKLGDDKGKSAIGKDSKGRDVFFRFKNI
;
A
#
# COMPACT_ATOMS: atom_id res chain seq x y z
N MET A 1 -9.23 65.74 11.73
CA MET A 1 -9.23 66.82 10.71
C MET A 1 -8.40 66.38 9.52
N ILE A 2 -8.56 67.02 8.35
CA ILE A 2 -7.89 66.64 7.08
C ILE A 2 -6.63 67.47 6.86
N SER A 3 -5.55 66.84 6.40
CA SER A 3 -4.42 67.47 5.70
C SER A 3 -3.96 66.50 4.59
N LYS A 4 -4.25 66.76 3.31
CA LYS A 4 -3.40 67.50 2.34
C LYS A 4 -1.99 66.85 2.20
N ALA A 5 -1.71 66.08 1.14
CA ALA A 5 -1.38 66.50 -0.24
C ALA A 5 0.09 66.98 -0.40
N THR A 6 0.83 66.73 -1.49
CA THR A 6 0.49 66.12 -2.81
C THR A 6 1.54 65.02 -3.21
N LYS A 7 2.23 64.86 -4.36
CA LYS A 7 2.33 65.59 -5.66
C LYS A 7 2.79 64.68 -6.84
N ILE A 8 1.90 64.49 -7.83
CA ILE A 8 2.12 64.33 -9.29
C ILE A 8 3.36 63.56 -9.83
N LEU A 9 3.08 62.48 -10.58
CA LEU A 9 3.64 62.15 -11.92
C LEU A 9 2.76 61.02 -12.52
N GLY A 10 2.42 60.93 -13.81
CA GLY A 10 2.74 61.83 -14.93
C GLY A 10 2.25 61.31 -16.30
N ILE A 11 1.13 60.59 -16.37
CA ILE A 11 0.69 59.92 -17.61
C ILE A 11 0.14 60.92 -18.63
N LYS A 12 0.75 60.96 -19.83
CA LYS A 12 0.24 61.69 -21.00
C LYS A 12 -0.07 60.69 -22.10
N MET A 13 -1.35 60.59 -22.50
CA MET A 13 -1.78 59.66 -23.54
C MET A 13 -1.23 60.05 -24.92
N SER A 14 -0.90 59.06 -25.73
CA SER A 14 -0.89 59.18 -27.19
C SER A 14 -1.86 58.17 -27.78
N LYS A 15 -2.65 58.58 -28.77
CA LYS A 15 -3.61 57.71 -29.46
C LYS A 15 -2.90 57.05 -30.64
N ASN A 16 -3.10 55.74 -30.84
CA ASN A 16 -3.33 55.21 -32.18
C ASN A 16 -4.02 53.85 -32.12
N SER A 17 -5.28 53.85 -32.53
CA SER A 17 -6.14 52.66 -32.60
C SER A 17 -6.02 52.00 -33.96
N PHE A 18 -5.41 50.81 -34.04
CA PHE A 18 -5.76 49.80 -35.05
C PHE A 18 -5.31 48.36 -34.73
N LEU A 19 -4.33 48.16 -33.84
CA LEU A 19 -3.66 46.87 -33.65
C LEU A 19 -4.22 45.96 -32.54
N ALA A 20 -5.48 46.15 -32.14
CA ALA A 20 -6.05 45.52 -30.93
C ALA A 20 -7.02 44.33 -31.17
N ARG A 21 -7.22 43.90 -32.42
CA ARG A 21 -8.24 42.87 -32.77
C ARG A 21 -7.86 41.91 -33.94
N LEU A 22 -6.60 41.50 -34.10
CA LEU A 22 -6.27 40.43 -35.07
C LEU A 22 -5.01 39.58 -34.79
N THR A 23 -4.83 39.11 -33.56
CA THR A 23 -3.80 38.10 -33.20
C THR A 23 -4.38 37.00 -32.28
N ALA A 24 -5.57 36.50 -32.64
CA ALA A 24 -6.25 35.41 -31.94
C ALA A 24 -6.22 34.10 -32.74
N LEU A 25 -5.02 33.70 -33.20
CA LEU A 25 -4.73 32.36 -33.75
C LEU A 25 -3.21 32.08 -33.72
N THR A 26 -2.83 30.83 -33.98
CA THR A 26 -1.42 30.38 -34.20
C THR A 26 -0.41 30.68 -33.08
N MET A 27 -0.70 30.27 -31.84
CA MET A 27 0.37 29.85 -30.90
C MET A 27 -0.05 28.75 -29.89
N ILE A 28 -1.07 27.94 -30.23
CA ILE A 28 -1.50 26.76 -29.45
C ILE A 28 -1.35 25.51 -30.32
N MET A 29 -0.09 25.16 -30.61
CA MET A 29 0.37 23.87 -31.13
C MET A 29 1.89 23.88 -31.05
N GLY A 30 2.51 22.93 -30.34
CA GLY A 30 3.96 22.90 -30.10
C GLY A 30 4.37 22.44 -28.71
N LEU A 31 3.52 22.65 -27.70
CA LEU A 31 3.56 21.87 -26.45
C LEU A 31 2.68 20.61 -26.61
N THR A 32 3.03 19.78 -27.60
CA THR A 32 2.83 18.34 -27.41
C THR A 32 3.63 17.97 -26.18
N ALA A 33 2.95 17.64 -25.09
CA ALA A 33 3.64 17.19 -23.90
C ALA A 33 4.52 16.01 -24.29
N CYS A 34 5.83 16.11 -24.00
CA CYS A 34 6.59 14.92 -23.67
C CYS A 34 5.97 14.36 -22.39
N VAL A 35 4.87 13.62 -22.54
CA VAL A 35 4.34 12.73 -21.52
C VAL A 35 5.42 11.68 -21.36
N THR A 36 6.37 11.97 -20.49
CA THR A 36 7.37 11.01 -20.05
C THR A 36 6.60 9.83 -19.50
N ASN A 37 6.59 8.72 -20.24
CA ASN A 37 6.07 7.44 -19.76
C ASN A 37 6.93 7.04 -18.56
N SER A 38 6.54 7.49 -17.38
CA SER A 38 7.26 7.37 -16.11
C SER A 38 7.13 5.98 -15.47
N GLY A 39 6.61 5.01 -16.24
CA GLY A 39 6.86 3.61 -15.96
C GLY A 39 8.36 3.33 -16.02
N THR A 40 8.85 2.46 -15.14
CA THR A 40 10.23 1.99 -15.23
C THR A 40 10.44 1.32 -16.59
N VAL A 41 11.61 1.45 -17.21
CA VAL A 41 11.98 0.68 -18.42
C VAL A 41 13.08 -0.32 -18.07
N ASP A 42 13.09 -1.45 -18.77
CA ASP A 42 14.15 -2.46 -18.65
C ASP A 42 15.41 -2.04 -19.43
N THR A 43 16.45 -2.88 -19.43
CA THR A 43 17.68 -2.63 -20.19
C THR A 43 17.54 -2.80 -21.71
N SER A 44 16.37 -3.20 -22.22
CA SER A 44 16.04 -3.24 -23.66
C SER A 44 15.15 -2.07 -24.12
N GLY A 45 14.64 -1.26 -23.19
CA GLY A 45 13.73 -0.15 -23.45
C GLY A 45 12.25 -0.53 -23.43
N GLN A 46 11.89 -1.77 -23.05
CA GLN A 46 10.50 -2.15 -22.81
C GLN A 46 9.96 -1.47 -21.54
N SER A 47 8.70 -1.04 -21.60
CA SER A 47 7.99 -0.50 -20.44
C SER A 47 7.67 -1.61 -19.45
N ILE A 48 8.22 -1.51 -18.24
CA ILE A 48 7.97 -2.43 -17.14
C ILE A 48 6.56 -2.18 -16.61
N LYS A 49 5.59 -2.89 -17.19
CA LYS A 49 4.22 -2.92 -16.70
C LYS A 49 4.14 -3.73 -15.41
N LEU A 50 3.42 -3.17 -14.45
CA LEU A 50 2.93 -3.88 -13.27
C LEU A 50 1.58 -4.50 -13.65
N GLU A 51 1.52 -5.82 -13.79
CA GLU A 51 0.28 -6.53 -14.06
C GLU A 51 -0.30 -7.07 -12.76
N LYS A 52 -1.32 -6.38 -12.23
CA LYS A 52 -2.20 -6.97 -11.20
C LYS A 52 -2.88 -8.19 -11.81
N LYS A 53 -2.62 -9.39 -11.30
CA LYS A 53 -3.34 -10.61 -11.71
C LYS A 53 -4.62 -10.83 -10.91
N GLY A 54 -4.74 -10.21 -9.73
CA GLY A 54 -5.97 -10.19 -8.93
C GLY A 54 -5.79 -10.83 -7.54
N LYS A 55 -6.92 -11.23 -6.95
CA LYS A 55 -6.96 -12.07 -5.73
C LYS A 55 -6.75 -13.55 -6.10
N PHE A 56 -6.33 -14.36 -5.14
CA PHE A 56 -6.07 -15.80 -5.32
C PHE A 56 -6.48 -16.60 -4.07
N VAL A 57 -6.90 -17.86 -4.20
CA VAL A 57 -7.21 -18.72 -3.04
C VAL A 57 -5.94 -19.44 -2.53
N PRO A 58 -5.89 -19.99 -1.30
CA PRO A 58 -4.65 -20.53 -0.71
C PRO A 58 -3.90 -21.58 -1.54
N THR A 59 -4.60 -22.35 -2.36
CA THR A 59 -4.03 -23.36 -3.28
C THR A 59 -3.28 -22.75 -4.45
N ASP A 60 -3.62 -21.53 -4.83
CA ASP A 60 -3.14 -20.86 -6.04
C ASP A 60 -1.90 -19.99 -5.75
N SER A 61 -1.39 -20.04 -4.51
CA SER A 61 -0.19 -19.35 -4.05
C SER A 61 1.06 -20.02 -4.62
N HIS A 62 1.93 -19.24 -5.23
CA HIS A 62 3.24 -19.72 -5.72
C HIS A 62 4.17 -20.13 -4.58
N PHE A 63 3.84 -19.77 -3.33
CA PHE A 63 4.65 -20.03 -2.15
C PHE A 63 3.91 -20.88 -1.12
N ASN A 64 4.62 -21.68 -0.35
CA ASN A 64 4.06 -22.51 0.72
C ASN A 64 3.58 -21.70 1.97
N THR A 65 3.28 -20.41 1.80
CA THR A 65 2.84 -19.45 2.82
C THR A 65 1.74 -20.00 3.72
N PHE A 66 0.69 -20.56 3.12
CA PHE A 66 -0.50 -21.03 3.84
C PHE A 66 -0.28 -22.30 4.68
N ILE A 67 0.89 -22.96 4.60
CA ILE A 67 1.27 -23.99 5.60
C ILE A 67 1.46 -23.34 6.97
N PHE A 68 2.05 -22.14 7.01
CA PHE A 68 2.49 -21.47 8.24
C PHE A 68 1.43 -20.58 8.88
N LEU A 69 0.22 -20.54 8.31
CA LEU A 69 -0.90 -19.72 8.75
C LEU A 69 -2.00 -20.57 9.39
N LYS A 70 -2.80 -19.99 10.30
CA LYS A 70 -4.03 -20.65 10.75
C LYS A 70 -5.08 -20.67 9.63
N PRO A 71 -5.97 -21.67 9.56
CA PRO A 71 -7.12 -21.59 8.64
C PRO A 71 -8.04 -20.43 9.03
N SER A 72 -8.34 -19.51 8.09
CA SER A 72 -9.25 -18.37 8.28
C SER A 72 -9.88 -17.96 6.95
N PRO A 73 -11.16 -17.54 6.92
CA PRO A 73 -11.79 -16.93 5.74
C PRO A 73 -11.39 -15.45 5.54
N PHE A 74 -10.80 -14.81 6.54
CA PHE A 74 -10.53 -13.36 6.56
C PHE A 74 -9.17 -12.98 5.97
N TYR A 75 -8.66 -13.75 5.01
CA TYR A 75 -7.38 -13.45 4.35
C TYR A 75 -7.59 -12.62 3.08
N GLU A 76 -7.01 -11.43 3.05
CA GLU A 76 -6.85 -10.58 1.88
C GLU A 76 -5.64 -11.08 1.07
N THR A 77 -5.84 -11.46 -0.19
CA THR A 77 -4.78 -11.94 -1.09
C THR A 77 -4.63 -11.08 -2.33
N GLN A 78 -3.41 -10.90 -2.83
CA GLN A 78 -3.17 -10.21 -4.12
C GLN A 78 -1.86 -10.67 -4.78
N THR A 79 -1.92 -10.95 -6.09
CA THR A 79 -0.74 -11.25 -6.92
C THR A 79 -0.50 -10.14 -7.94
N VAL A 80 0.76 -9.69 -8.02
CA VAL A 80 1.25 -8.74 -9.01
C VAL A 80 2.47 -9.32 -9.72
N GLU A 81 2.40 -9.42 -11.04
CA GLU A 81 3.53 -9.72 -11.90
C GLU A 81 4.22 -8.46 -12.40
N ARG A 82 5.49 -8.60 -12.74
CA ARG A 82 6.26 -7.64 -13.55
C ARG A 82 7.04 -8.39 -14.61
N ASP A 83 7.48 -7.64 -15.61
CA ASP A 83 8.54 -8.08 -16.52
C ASP A 83 8.16 -9.39 -17.24
N ASN A 84 6.91 -9.48 -17.72
CA ASN A 84 6.26 -10.63 -18.37
C ASN A 84 6.37 -11.94 -17.55
N GLY A 85 6.07 -11.88 -16.25
CA GLY A 85 6.18 -13.03 -15.35
C GLY A 85 7.63 -13.37 -14.94
N SER A 86 8.60 -12.49 -15.21
CA SER A 86 9.96 -12.65 -14.68
C SER A 86 10.02 -12.39 -13.17
N VAL A 87 9.07 -11.64 -12.61
CA VAL A 87 9.01 -11.30 -11.18
C VAL A 87 7.58 -11.39 -10.67
N TRP A 88 7.41 -12.06 -9.54
CA TRP A 88 6.14 -12.34 -8.88
C TRP A 88 6.14 -11.66 -7.51
N THR A 89 5.06 -10.97 -7.17
CA THR A 89 4.84 -10.43 -5.82
C THR A 89 3.49 -10.88 -5.30
N GLU A 90 3.49 -11.73 -4.28
CA GLU A 90 2.29 -12.13 -3.54
C GLU A 90 2.19 -11.37 -2.23
N TYR A 91 0.97 -10.95 -1.92
CA TYR A 91 0.56 -10.33 -0.67
C TYR A 91 -0.50 -11.21 0.00
N VAL A 92 -0.35 -11.44 1.31
CA VAL A 92 -1.35 -12.11 2.16
C VAL A 92 -1.48 -11.31 3.45
N GLY A 93 -2.65 -10.71 3.70
CA GLY A 93 -2.98 -10.01 4.94
C GLY A 93 -4.24 -10.59 5.60
N SER A 94 -4.50 -10.27 6.87
CA SER A 94 -5.76 -10.61 7.54
C SER A 94 -6.61 -9.38 7.85
N PHE A 95 -7.92 -9.55 8.06
CA PHE A 95 -8.75 -8.54 8.72
C PHE A 95 -9.29 -9.02 10.09
N PRO A 96 -9.12 -8.27 11.19
CA PRO A 96 -8.23 -7.10 11.32
C PRO A 96 -6.75 -7.48 11.08
N LYS A 97 -5.88 -6.47 10.91
CA LYS A 97 -4.51 -6.61 10.38
C LYS A 97 -3.48 -7.15 11.40
N GLU A 98 -3.81 -8.30 11.98
CA GLU A 98 -2.94 -9.19 12.77
C GLU A 98 -1.90 -9.94 11.91
N LEU A 99 -2.01 -9.88 10.58
CA LEU A 99 -1.05 -10.45 9.63
C LEU A 99 -0.85 -9.54 8.42
N VAL A 100 0.41 -9.39 8.01
CA VAL A 100 0.84 -8.96 6.68
C VAL A 100 2.04 -9.82 6.26
N ILE A 101 1.96 -10.45 5.10
CA ILE A 101 3.06 -11.13 4.40
C ILE A 101 3.15 -10.55 2.99
N GLN A 102 4.37 -10.30 2.53
CA GLN A 102 4.70 -9.95 1.16
C GLN A 102 5.93 -10.77 0.74
N ILE A 103 5.81 -11.50 -0.37
CA ILE A 103 6.91 -12.28 -0.95
C ILE A 103 7.12 -11.82 -2.39
N LYS A 104 8.33 -11.35 -2.69
CA LYS A 104 8.73 -10.91 -4.02
C LYS A 104 9.85 -11.80 -4.58
N HIS A 105 9.50 -12.73 -5.47
CA HIS A 105 10.43 -13.64 -6.14
C HIS A 105 10.79 -13.14 -7.55
N ALA A 106 12.02 -13.43 -8.00
CA ALA A 106 12.49 -13.18 -9.35
C ALA A 106 12.89 -14.51 -10.01
N ASN A 107 12.25 -14.85 -11.13
CA ASN A 107 12.51 -16.05 -11.93
C ASN A 107 13.88 -15.97 -12.65
N THR A 108 14.44 -14.77 -12.82
CA THR A 108 15.85 -14.51 -13.17
C THR A 108 16.65 -14.05 -11.94
N VAL A 109 17.99 -14.13 -11.95
CA VAL A 109 18.82 -13.71 -10.79
C VAL A 109 18.94 -12.19 -10.79
N TRP A 110 18.25 -11.51 -9.85
CA TRP A 110 18.04 -10.06 -9.93
C TRP A 110 18.57 -9.24 -8.75
N TYR A 111 18.72 -9.83 -7.56
CA TYR A 111 19.25 -9.12 -6.41
C TYR A 111 20.79 -9.14 -6.42
N THR A 112 21.39 -8.00 -6.07
CA THR A 112 22.84 -7.78 -6.09
C THR A 112 23.45 -8.06 -4.71
N PRO A 113 24.79 -8.18 -4.57
CA PRO A 113 25.42 -8.18 -3.24
C PRO A 113 25.01 -6.96 -2.40
N LYS A 114 24.87 -5.78 -3.02
CA LYS A 114 24.36 -4.55 -2.37
C LYS A 114 22.90 -4.67 -1.90
N SER A 115 22.09 -5.49 -2.57
CA SER A 115 20.72 -5.80 -2.15
C SER A 115 20.74 -6.65 -0.87
N GLU A 116 21.61 -7.67 -0.81
CA GLU A 116 21.81 -8.49 0.39
C GLU A 116 22.40 -7.69 1.56
N GLU A 117 23.41 -6.87 1.31
CA GLU A 117 24.05 -5.99 2.31
C GLU A 117 23.04 -5.05 2.96
N ARG A 118 22.12 -4.47 2.15
CA ARG A 118 21.03 -3.63 2.66
C ARG A 118 20.09 -4.37 3.62
N MET A 119 19.87 -5.67 3.46
CA MET A 119 19.05 -6.43 4.39
C MET A 119 19.71 -6.56 5.77
N LEU A 120 21.06 -6.53 5.82
CA LEU A 120 21.81 -6.66 7.07
C LEU A 120 21.85 -5.37 7.90
N ILE A 121 21.34 -4.25 7.37
CA ILE A 121 21.24 -2.97 8.08
C ILE A 121 19.93 -2.95 8.89
N LEU A 122 20.04 -2.89 10.23
CA LEU A 122 18.89 -2.91 11.14
C LEU A 122 17.92 -1.73 10.91
N ASP A 123 18.43 -0.56 10.56
CA ASP A 123 17.58 0.61 10.31
C ASP A 123 16.72 0.48 9.05
N ASN A 124 17.16 -0.31 8.05
CA ASN A 124 16.32 -0.64 6.90
C ASN A 124 15.14 -1.55 7.33
N PHE A 125 15.37 -2.52 8.22
CA PHE A 125 14.27 -3.29 8.83
C PHE A 125 13.31 -2.39 9.61
N LYS A 126 13.83 -1.46 10.42
CA LYS A 126 13.00 -0.52 11.21
C LYS A 126 12.20 0.44 10.30
N GLN A 127 12.75 0.86 9.15
CA GLN A 127 12.05 1.67 8.14
C GLN A 127 10.94 0.90 7.40
N GLU A 128 11.12 -0.39 7.14
CA GLU A 128 10.11 -1.23 6.49
C GLU A 128 8.89 -1.50 7.39
N PHE A 129 9.06 -1.39 8.71
CA PHE A 129 8.01 -1.57 9.70
C PHE A 129 7.96 -0.38 10.70
N PRO A 130 7.54 0.83 10.26
CA PRO A 130 7.56 2.02 11.12
C PRO A 130 6.70 1.86 12.37
N ASN A 131 5.59 1.12 12.28
CA ASN A 131 4.74 0.79 13.44
C ASN A 131 5.37 -0.26 14.36
N ALA A 132 6.27 -1.12 13.87
CA ALA A 132 6.92 -2.14 14.68
C ALA A 132 8.13 -1.61 15.46
N ALA A 133 8.71 -0.49 15.04
CA ALA A 133 9.71 0.25 15.83
C ALA A 133 9.15 0.76 17.18
N ILE A 134 7.82 0.84 17.32
CA ILE A 134 7.10 1.16 18.57
C ILE A 134 6.91 -0.10 19.44
N VAL A 135 7.02 -1.29 18.85
CA VAL A 135 6.66 -2.58 19.47
C VAL A 135 7.88 -3.42 19.86
N PHE A 136 8.98 -3.35 19.09
CA PHE A 136 10.20 -4.13 19.32
C PHE A 136 11.34 -3.28 19.87
N THR A 137 11.86 -3.70 21.03
CA THR A 137 13.05 -3.15 21.68
C THR A 137 14.31 -3.82 21.13
N ASP A 138 15.50 -3.22 21.28
CA ASP A 138 16.71 -3.70 20.57
C ASP A 138 17.13 -5.15 20.90
N LYS A 139 16.71 -5.70 22.05
CA LYS A 139 16.88 -7.13 22.41
C LYS A 139 15.98 -8.11 21.63
N ASP A 140 14.90 -7.62 21.03
CA ASP A 140 13.89 -8.45 20.36
C ASP A 140 14.26 -8.74 18.88
N TYR A 141 15.25 -8.01 18.33
CA TYR A 141 15.74 -8.17 16.95
C TYR A 141 16.90 -9.18 16.88
N LYS A 142 16.89 -10.04 15.86
CA LYS A 142 17.92 -11.03 15.59
C LYS A 142 18.34 -11.01 14.13
N LYS A 143 19.63 -10.73 13.88
CA LYS A 143 20.25 -10.83 12.55
C LYS A 143 20.23 -12.29 12.08
N ILE A 144 19.94 -12.48 10.80
CA ILE A 144 20.17 -13.74 10.08
C ILE A 144 21.18 -13.46 8.97
N ASP A 145 22.25 -14.23 8.94
CA ASP A 145 23.30 -14.16 7.94
C ASP A 145 23.82 -15.58 7.72
N GLN A 146 23.28 -16.25 6.71
CA GLN A 146 23.45 -17.68 6.49
C GLN A 146 23.71 -17.99 5.01
N LEU A 147 24.58 -18.97 4.76
CA LEU A 147 24.99 -19.39 3.42
C LEU A 147 24.18 -20.58 2.89
N SER A 148 23.67 -21.45 3.77
CA SER A 148 22.88 -22.62 3.39
C SER A 148 21.78 -22.90 4.45
N PRO A 149 20.48 -22.71 4.12
CA PRO A 149 20.00 -21.96 2.95
C PRO A 149 20.54 -20.52 2.95
N ARG A 150 20.69 -19.91 1.76
CA ARG A 150 21.17 -18.53 1.65
C ARG A 150 20.08 -17.57 2.11
N ILE A 151 20.21 -17.04 3.33
CA ILE A 151 19.26 -16.11 3.97
C ILE A 151 20.03 -14.97 4.64
N LYS A 152 19.65 -13.73 4.34
CA LYS A 152 20.22 -12.51 4.92
C LYS A 152 19.15 -11.51 5.29
N GLY A 153 19.15 -11.04 6.53
CA GLY A 153 18.29 -9.96 6.98
C GLY A 153 18.11 -9.93 8.50
N TRP A 154 16.93 -9.52 8.95
CA TRP A 154 16.56 -9.51 10.36
C TRP A 154 15.18 -10.12 10.57
N ILE A 155 15.00 -10.73 11.74
CA ILE A 155 13.69 -11.06 12.32
C ILE A 155 13.55 -10.35 13.68
N ALA A 156 12.32 -10.11 14.11
CA ALA A 156 12.01 -9.62 15.44
C ALA A 156 10.87 -10.45 16.06
N SER A 157 10.90 -10.65 17.38
CA SER A 157 9.89 -11.42 18.10
C SER A 157 9.78 -10.99 19.56
N ASN A 158 8.56 -10.79 20.04
CA ASN A 158 8.26 -10.55 21.46
C ASN A 158 6.95 -11.29 21.84
N GLU A 159 6.45 -11.06 23.06
CA GLU A 159 5.25 -11.73 23.60
C GLU A 159 3.95 -11.50 22.80
N LYS A 160 3.91 -10.51 21.90
CA LYS A 160 2.69 -10.11 21.17
C LYS A 160 2.84 -10.19 19.65
N CYS A 161 4.05 -10.00 19.14
CA CYS A 161 4.31 -9.75 17.74
C CYS A 161 5.56 -10.46 17.22
N ASN A 162 5.55 -10.70 15.92
CA ASN A 162 6.53 -11.41 15.13
C ASN A 162 6.75 -10.64 13.84
N ALA A 163 7.99 -10.48 13.39
CA ALA A 163 8.28 -9.81 12.12
C ALA A 163 9.57 -10.33 11.48
N GLY A 164 9.73 -10.07 10.17
CA GLY A 164 10.93 -10.43 9.42
C GLY A 164 11.04 -9.68 8.10
N TYR A 165 12.26 -9.26 7.77
CA TYR A 165 12.61 -8.75 6.45
C TYR A 165 13.94 -9.40 6.04
N VAL A 166 13.87 -10.35 5.11
CA VAL A 166 15.00 -11.17 4.68
C VAL A 166 15.05 -11.32 3.16
N ALA A 167 16.25 -11.24 2.61
CA ALA A 167 16.54 -11.79 1.29
C ALA A 167 16.85 -13.27 1.43
N LYS A 168 16.30 -14.08 0.52
CA LYS A 168 16.46 -15.54 0.48
C LYS A 168 16.71 -16.00 -0.94
N ARG A 169 17.47 -17.09 -1.12
CA ARG A 169 17.48 -17.85 -2.37
C ARG A 169 16.52 -19.03 -2.25
N LEU A 170 15.54 -19.11 -3.14
CA LEU A 170 14.56 -20.20 -3.25
C LEU A 170 14.91 -21.18 -4.37
N LYS A 171 15.61 -20.73 -5.41
CA LYS A 171 16.08 -21.61 -6.49
C LYS A 171 17.11 -22.60 -5.96
N THR A 172 16.67 -23.85 -5.87
CA THR A 172 17.52 -25.03 -5.87
C THR A 172 18.49 -25.01 -7.07
N ILE A 173 19.60 -25.72 -6.94
CA ILE A 173 20.76 -25.54 -7.83
C ILE A 173 20.46 -26.12 -9.21
N GLY A 174 20.34 -25.25 -10.22
CA GLY A 174 20.17 -25.60 -11.62
C GLY A 174 21.37 -25.17 -12.49
N GLU A 175 21.98 -26.16 -13.13
CA GLU A 175 22.84 -26.09 -14.34
C GLU A 175 24.10 -25.21 -14.38
N ALA A 176 24.38 -24.35 -13.39
CA ALA A 176 25.68 -23.67 -13.24
C ALA A 176 26.39 -24.08 -11.94
N ARG A 177 27.34 -25.04 -12.03
CA ARG A 177 28.13 -25.53 -10.87
C ARG A 177 28.98 -24.46 -10.16
N ASN A 178 29.16 -23.29 -10.79
CA ASN A 178 29.94 -22.17 -10.26
C ASN A 178 29.07 -21.00 -9.76
N ASP A 179 27.76 -21.01 -9.97
CA ASP A 179 26.90 -19.87 -9.60
C ASP A 179 26.28 -20.02 -8.21
N ILE A 180 27.10 -19.73 -7.19
CA ILE A 180 26.68 -19.48 -5.79
C ILE A 180 25.95 -18.12 -5.67
N GLY A 181 25.24 -17.70 -6.72
CA GLY A 181 24.55 -16.43 -6.87
C GLY A 181 23.63 -16.07 -5.73
N TYR A 182 23.32 -14.79 -5.72
CA TYR A 182 22.64 -14.06 -4.66
C TYR A 182 21.21 -14.55 -4.44
N SER A 183 20.57 -14.03 -3.40
CA SER A 183 19.14 -14.16 -3.18
C SER A 183 18.32 -13.87 -4.45
N ASP A 184 17.21 -14.58 -4.61
CA ASP A 184 16.23 -14.41 -5.70
C ASP A 184 14.87 -13.94 -5.18
N THR A 185 14.72 -13.80 -3.86
CA THR A 185 13.47 -13.52 -3.18
C THR A 185 13.68 -12.52 -2.04
N LEU A 186 12.75 -11.58 -1.89
CA LEU A 186 12.57 -10.81 -0.66
C LEU A 186 11.32 -11.32 0.05
N VAL A 187 11.42 -11.60 1.35
CA VAL A 187 10.32 -11.97 2.22
C VAL A 187 10.18 -10.91 3.31
N LYS A 188 9.03 -10.25 3.34
CA LYS A 188 8.63 -9.28 4.37
C LYS A 188 7.39 -9.83 5.08
N PHE A 189 7.40 -9.88 6.41
CA PHE A 189 6.21 -10.24 7.18
C PHE A 189 6.15 -9.55 8.53
N MET A 190 4.93 -9.34 9.02
CA MET A 190 4.61 -8.97 10.38
C MET A 190 3.32 -9.69 10.80
N SER A 191 3.27 -10.21 12.01
CA SER A 191 2.05 -10.72 12.63
C SER A 191 2.01 -10.35 14.10
N CYS A 192 0.86 -9.93 14.59
CA CYS A 192 0.60 -9.61 15.99
C CYS A 192 -0.72 -10.26 16.38
N GLY A 193 -0.67 -11.30 17.22
CA GLY A 193 -1.76 -12.27 17.36
C GLY A 193 -1.27 -13.68 17.06
N ASP A 194 -2.20 -14.60 16.77
CA ASP A 194 -1.90 -16.04 16.65
C ASP A 194 -2.00 -16.61 15.22
N ALA A 195 -2.15 -15.73 14.22
CA ALA A 195 -2.33 -16.08 12.82
C ALA A 195 -1.17 -16.91 12.22
N MET A 196 0.07 -16.77 12.73
CA MET A 196 1.21 -17.61 12.35
C MET A 196 1.35 -18.83 13.27
N THR A 197 1.48 -20.03 12.69
CA THR A 197 1.59 -21.31 13.42
C THR A 197 3.04 -21.72 13.73
N VAL A 198 4.02 -20.90 13.36
CA VAL A 198 5.46 -21.16 13.53
C VAL A 198 6.21 -19.88 13.92
N SER A 199 7.37 -20.02 14.56
CA SER A 199 8.21 -18.87 14.91
C SER A 199 8.79 -18.14 13.67
N PRO A 200 9.17 -16.85 13.77
CA PRO A 200 9.81 -16.10 12.69
C PRO A 200 11.02 -16.83 12.08
N ALA A 201 11.83 -17.46 12.92
CA ALA A 201 12.97 -18.26 12.50
C ALA A 201 12.55 -19.50 11.68
N GLN A 202 11.52 -20.22 12.11
CA GLN A 202 11.02 -21.38 11.36
C GLN A 202 10.37 -20.95 10.04
N PHE A 203 9.64 -19.83 10.01
CA PHE A 203 9.04 -19.28 8.79
C PHE A 203 10.11 -18.95 7.75
N VAL A 204 11.10 -18.11 8.04
CA VAL A 204 12.12 -17.73 7.05
C VAL A 204 12.96 -18.92 6.57
N GLN A 205 13.18 -19.94 7.41
CA GLN A 205 13.86 -21.17 7.01
C GLN A 205 13.04 -22.00 6.02
N LYS A 206 11.72 -22.15 6.25
CA LYS A 206 10.86 -23.07 5.48
C LYS A 206 10.05 -22.44 4.35
N ILE A 207 9.85 -21.12 4.37
CA ILE A 207 9.12 -20.40 3.30
C ILE A 207 9.85 -20.57 1.96
N GLY A 208 9.12 -20.94 0.92
CA GLY A 208 9.65 -21.17 -0.42
C GLY A 208 8.55 -21.37 -1.45
N LEU A 209 8.94 -21.77 -2.67
CA LEU A 209 7.98 -22.16 -3.70
C LEU A 209 7.17 -23.37 -3.21
N ILE A 210 5.88 -23.41 -3.50
CA ILE A 210 5.02 -24.54 -3.12
C ILE A 210 5.33 -25.78 -3.98
N SER A 211 5.28 -26.96 -3.38
CA SER A 211 5.30 -28.24 -4.11
C SER A 211 3.91 -28.87 -4.18
N ASP A 212 3.66 -29.76 -5.15
CA ASP A 212 2.41 -30.54 -5.30
C ASP A 212 1.97 -31.22 -3.99
N SER A 213 2.93 -31.61 -3.15
CA SER A 213 2.70 -32.26 -1.86
C SER A 213 2.20 -31.28 -0.80
N GLU A 214 2.68 -30.05 -0.84
CA GLU A 214 2.32 -28.95 0.05
C GLU A 214 1.00 -28.30 -0.37
N GLU A 215 0.78 -28.15 -1.68
CA GLU A 215 -0.48 -27.71 -2.27
C GLU A 215 -1.64 -28.61 -1.79
N ARG A 216 -1.46 -29.94 -1.81
CA ARG A 216 -2.46 -30.90 -1.29
C ARG A 216 -2.70 -30.74 0.22
N ILE A 217 -1.66 -30.44 1.00
CA ILE A 217 -1.79 -30.14 2.44
C ILE A 217 -2.58 -28.85 2.64
N VAL A 218 -2.32 -27.80 1.86
CA VAL A 218 -3.07 -26.54 1.90
C VAL A 218 -4.52 -26.77 1.47
N ALA A 219 -4.77 -27.45 0.35
CA ALA A 219 -6.10 -27.80 -0.13
C ALA A 219 -6.92 -28.55 0.94
N GLN A 220 -6.35 -29.57 1.58
CA GLN A 220 -7.03 -30.30 2.67
C GLN A 220 -7.27 -29.40 3.89
N LYS A 221 -6.29 -28.58 4.28
CA LYS A 221 -6.32 -27.70 5.45
C LYS A 221 -7.34 -26.56 5.33
N TYR A 222 -7.60 -26.08 4.12
CA TYR A 222 -8.54 -24.99 3.85
C TYR A 222 -9.89 -25.47 3.26
N LYS A 223 -10.05 -26.77 2.95
CA LYS A 223 -11.26 -27.37 2.33
C LYS A 223 -12.60 -27.00 3.00
N ALA A 224 -12.61 -26.78 4.31
CA ALA A 224 -13.82 -26.46 5.09
C ALA A 224 -14.07 -24.96 5.26
N ILE A 225 -13.26 -24.10 4.62
CA ILE A 225 -13.41 -22.65 4.66
C ILE A 225 -13.97 -22.18 3.33
N ASP A 226 -15.12 -21.52 3.38
CA ASP A 226 -15.63 -20.75 2.25
C ASP A 226 -14.72 -19.53 2.04
N PHE A 227 -13.76 -19.68 1.13
CA PHE A 227 -12.82 -18.64 0.76
C PHE A 227 -13.50 -17.67 -0.20
N ALA A 228 -14.36 -16.83 0.35
CA ALA A 228 -15.05 -15.79 -0.38
C ALA A 228 -14.01 -14.87 -1.06
N LEU A 229 -13.80 -15.08 -2.36
CA LEU A 229 -13.16 -14.13 -3.27
C LEU A 229 -14.10 -12.92 -3.44
N THR A 230 -14.23 -12.15 -2.36
CA THR A 230 -14.97 -10.90 -2.33
C THR A 230 -14.45 -10.00 -3.45
N GLU A 231 -15.32 -9.25 -4.10
CA GLU A 231 -14.91 -8.23 -5.07
C GLU A 231 -13.98 -7.19 -4.39
N GLU A 232 -13.29 -6.35 -5.17
CA GLU A 232 -12.23 -5.47 -4.65
C GLU A 232 -12.69 -4.63 -3.44
N GLN A 233 -12.20 -5.03 -2.27
CA GLN A 233 -12.23 -4.23 -1.05
C GLN A 233 -10.94 -3.41 -1.04
N GLU A 234 -11.01 -2.21 -1.59
CA GLU A 234 -9.85 -1.32 -1.68
C GLU A 234 -9.52 -0.78 -0.28
N ALA A 235 -8.54 -1.40 0.38
CA ALA A 235 -8.14 -1.03 1.73
C ALA A 235 -7.30 0.26 1.72
N MET A 236 -7.87 1.39 2.15
CA MET A 236 -7.14 2.65 2.29
C MET A 236 -6.74 2.91 3.75
N VAL A 237 -5.55 3.47 3.98
CA VAL A 237 -5.17 3.99 5.30
C VAL A 237 -5.90 5.31 5.52
N ILE A 238 -6.58 5.45 6.67
CA ILE A 238 -7.31 6.65 7.08
C ILE A 238 -6.62 7.28 8.29
N ALA A 239 -6.45 8.60 8.24
CA ALA A 239 -6.20 9.44 9.42
C ALA A 239 -7.33 10.46 9.52
N ILE A 240 -7.97 10.58 10.69
CA ILE A 240 -9.07 11.49 10.99
C ILE A 240 -8.70 12.40 12.17
N ASN A 241 -9.10 13.66 12.10
CA ASN A 241 -9.28 14.50 13.27
C ASN A 241 -10.74 14.99 13.33
N TRP A 242 -11.45 14.59 14.37
CA TRP A 242 -12.80 15.00 14.71
C TRP A 242 -12.84 15.41 16.19
N PRO A 243 -12.77 16.73 16.50
CA PRO A 243 -12.65 17.22 17.87
C PRO A 243 -13.75 16.70 18.80
N LYS A 244 -13.35 16.09 19.92
CA LYS A 244 -14.20 15.45 20.93
C LYS A 244 -15.11 14.34 20.37
N VAL A 245 -14.63 13.58 19.38
CA VAL A 245 -15.21 12.28 18.92
C VAL A 245 -14.11 11.29 18.54
N LEU A 246 -13.20 11.69 17.64
CA LEU A 246 -12.10 10.91 17.10
C LEU A 246 -10.90 11.86 16.89
N GLU A 247 -10.28 12.31 17.98
CA GLU A 247 -9.12 13.20 17.94
C GLU A 247 -7.85 12.41 17.55
N ASP A 248 -7.19 12.87 16.47
CA ASP A 248 -5.95 12.33 15.89
C ASP A 248 -5.90 10.79 15.78
N GLN A 249 -7.01 10.19 15.32
CA GLN A 249 -7.14 8.75 15.15
C GLN A 249 -6.65 8.29 13.77
N SER A 250 -6.15 7.06 13.70
CA SER A 250 -5.86 6.37 12.45
C SER A 250 -6.50 4.98 12.42
N GLY A 251 -6.66 4.43 11.22
CA GLY A 251 -7.29 3.13 10.99
C GLY A 251 -7.23 2.71 9.52
N TYR A 252 -8.13 1.80 9.14
CA TYR A 252 -8.28 1.34 7.77
C TYR A 252 -9.72 1.50 7.30
N LEU A 253 -9.89 2.10 6.12
CA LEU A 253 -11.12 2.07 5.35
C LEU A 253 -11.15 0.78 4.54
N VAL A 254 -12.15 -0.06 4.79
CA VAL A 254 -12.58 -1.09 3.83
C VAL A 254 -13.56 -0.41 2.89
N LEU A 255 -13.12 -0.04 1.68
CA LEU A 255 -14.05 0.41 0.64
C LEU A 255 -14.81 -0.79 0.05
N LYS A 256 -16.03 -0.56 -0.40
CA LYS A 256 -16.85 -1.49 -1.17
C LYS A 256 -17.49 -0.72 -2.31
N LYS A 257 -17.41 -1.22 -3.55
CA LYS A 257 -18.14 -0.60 -4.65
C LYS A 257 -19.65 -0.74 -4.41
N ALA A 258 -20.38 0.38 -4.45
CA ALA A 258 -21.84 0.40 -4.38
C ALA A 258 -22.42 0.60 -5.79
N HIS A 259 -21.97 1.65 -6.49
CA HIS A 259 -22.30 1.97 -7.87
C HIS A 259 -21.07 2.53 -8.60
N ASP A 260 -21.20 2.96 -9.86
CA ASP A 260 -20.07 3.49 -10.64
C ASP A 260 -19.58 4.86 -10.18
N ASP A 261 -20.44 5.66 -9.55
CA ASP A 261 -20.10 6.96 -8.95
C ASP A 261 -19.93 6.92 -7.42
N MET A 262 -20.21 5.77 -6.77
CA MET A 262 -20.34 5.65 -5.32
C MET A 262 -19.61 4.43 -4.72
N GLN A 263 -18.80 4.68 -3.70
CA GLN A 263 -18.12 3.67 -2.88
C GLN A 263 -18.66 3.76 -1.44
N ASP A 264 -19.23 2.67 -0.93
CA ASP A 264 -19.48 2.52 0.51
C ASP A 264 -18.15 2.30 1.23
N PHE A 265 -18.09 2.58 2.53
CA PHE A 265 -16.94 2.24 3.35
C PHE A 265 -17.28 1.89 4.79
N THR A 266 -16.40 1.12 5.44
CA THR A 266 -16.40 0.87 6.89
C THR A 266 -14.99 1.09 7.45
N THR A 267 -14.89 1.67 8.64
CA THR A 267 -13.63 1.88 9.38
C THR A 267 -13.83 1.62 10.86
N ASN A 268 -12.84 0.99 11.49
CA ASN A 268 -12.80 0.75 12.93
C ASN A 268 -11.70 1.61 13.57
N PHE A 269 -12.01 2.27 14.69
CA PHE A 269 -11.08 3.11 15.44
C PHE A 269 -10.86 2.50 16.83
N GLU A 270 -9.87 1.62 16.93
CA GLU A 270 -9.64 0.76 18.11
C GLU A 270 -9.49 1.54 19.42
N ALA A 271 -8.68 2.61 19.45
CA ALA A 271 -8.47 3.41 20.66
C ALA A 271 -9.73 4.19 21.09
N ALA A 272 -10.65 4.48 20.16
CA ALA A 272 -11.97 5.06 20.42
C ALA A 272 -13.08 4.00 20.62
N LYS A 273 -12.77 2.70 20.46
CA LYS A 273 -13.69 1.56 20.57
C LYS A 273 -14.99 1.73 19.80
N THR A 274 -14.91 2.26 18.58
CA THR A 274 -16.08 2.52 17.74
C THR A 274 -15.83 2.12 16.28
N SER A 275 -16.90 1.71 15.61
CA SER A 275 -16.94 1.49 14.17
C SER A 275 -17.76 2.59 13.53
N CYS A 276 -17.37 3.01 12.33
CA CYS A 276 -18.08 3.99 11.53
C CYS A 276 -18.23 3.51 10.09
N GLN A 277 -19.40 3.77 9.52
CA GLN A 277 -19.74 3.48 8.14
C GLN A 277 -19.96 4.80 7.39
N GLY A 278 -19.80 4.79 6.08
CA GLY A 278 -19.95 6.01 5.30
C GLY A 278 -19.95 5.75 3.81
N THR A 279 -20.02 6.82 3.04
CA THR A 279 -19.98 6.78 1.57
C THR A 279 -19.02 7.82 1.02
N PHE A 280 -18.38 7.51 -0.10
CA PHE A 280 -17.81 8.47 -1.02
C PHE A 280 -18.66 8.49 -2.28
N LYS A 281 -19.09 9.68 -2.71
CA LYS A 281 -19.67 9.90 -4.03
C LYS A 281 -18.74 10.79 -4.84
N THR A 282 -18.53 10.47 -6.12
CA THR A 282 -17.79 11.29 -7.08
C THR A 282 -18.73 12.27 -7.75
N ASN A 283 -18.36 13.55 -7.84
CA ASN A 283 -19.24 14.60 -8.37
C ASN A 283 -19.04 14.85 -9.88
N ASP A 284 -17.92 14.42 -10.44
CA ASP A 284 -17.48 14.77 -11.80
C ASP A 284 -16.92 13.56 -12.57
N MET A 285 -16.96 13.61 -13.91
CA MET A 285 -16.42 12.57 -14.79
C MET A 285 -14.88 12.46 -14.77
N SER A 286 -14.18 13.37 -14.07
CA SER A 286 -12.72 13.42 -14.02
C SER A 286 -12.12 12.71 -12.80
N GLY A 287 -12.96 12.33 -11.82
CA GLY A 287 -12.56 11.59 -10.62
C GLY A 287 -11.72 12.41 -9.63
N TRP A 288 -11.72 13.74 -9.75
CA TRP A 288 -10.90 14.62 -8.91
C TRP A 288 -11.61 15.09 -7.64
N SER A 289 -12.94 15.22 -7.66
CA SER A 289 -13.72 15.73 -6.53
C SER A 289 -15.00 14.94 -6.25
N GLY A 290 -15.51 15.11 -5.03
CA GLY A 290 -16.74 14.46 -4.62
C GLY A 290 -17.23 14.84 -3.22
N THR A 291 -18.30 14.19 -2.78
CA THR A 291 -18.85 14.33 -1.42
C THR A 291 -18.61 13.05 -0.61
N TRP A 292 -18.68 13.18 0.72
CA TRP A 292 -18.60 12.04 1.64
C TRP A 292 -19.57 12.17 2.81
N THR A 293 -19.92 11.04 3.41
CA THR A 293 -20.67 10.93 4.67
C THR A 293 -19.99 9.96 5.62
N LEU A 294 -20.17 10.16 6.93
CA LEU A 294 -19.68 9.28 8.00
C LEU A 294 -20.71 9.21 9.14
N SER A 295 -21.03 8.01 9.58
CA SER A 295 -21.92 7.71 10.71
C SER A 295 -21.27 6.67 11.62
N CYS A 296 -21.10 6.98 12.90
CA CYS A 296 -20.45 6.12 13.88
C CYS A 296 -21.44 5.45 14.84
N LEU A 297 -21.11 4.26 15.36
CA LEU A 297 -21.94 3.52 16.33
C LEU A 297 -22.24 4.30 17.62
N ASN A 298 -21.43 5.33 17.94
CA ASN A 298 -21.67 6.25 19.06
C ASN A 298 -22.71 7.35 18.75
N GLY A 299 -23.40 7.30 17.60
CA GLY A 299 -24.41 8.27 17.16
C GLY A 299 -23.86 9.57 16.58
N SER A 300 -22.54 9.72 16.45
CA SER A 300 -21.91 10.88 15.81
C SER A 300 -21.94 10.75 14.29
N ASN A 301 -22.38 11.81 13.60
CA ASN A 301 -22.45 11.84 12.13
C ASN A 301 -21.80 13.12 11.58
N ALA A 302 -21.13 13.01 10.44
CA ALA A 302 -20.47 14.12 9.73
C ALA A 302 -20.54 13.94 8.21
N SER A 303 -20.37 15.04 7.46
CA SER A 303 -20.34 15.03 5.99
C SER A 303 -19.56 16.22 5.42
N GLY A 304 -19.18 16.13 4.15
CA GLY A 304 -18.47 17.19 3.45
C GLY A 304 -17.98 16.80 2.06
N GLU A 305 -16.85 17.37 1.66
CA GLU A 305 -16.24 17.21 0.34
C GLU A 305 -14.88 16.51 0.41
N TRP A 306 -14.48 15.84 -0.67
CA TRP A 306 -13.17 15.24 -0.84
C TRP A 306 -12.53 15.65 -2.17
N THR A 307 -11.20 15.59 -2.20
CA THR A 307 -10.39 15.94 -3.37
C THR A 307 -9.21 14.99 -3.51
N LYS A 308 -8.94 14.52 -4.74
CA LYS A 308 -7.76 13.72 -5.09
C LYS A 308 -6.51 14.60 -5.10
N LEU A 309 -5.42 14.13 -4.49
CA LEU A 309 -4.16 14.87 -4.35
C LEU A 309 -3.10 14.52 -5.42
N GLY A 310 -3.49 13.70 -6.40
CA GLY A 310 -2.60 12.98 -7.33
C GLY A 310 -2.50 11.50 -6.95
N ASP A 311 -2.19 10.64 -7.93
CA ASP A 311 -2.36 9.18 -7.81
C ASP A 311 -1.61 8.56 -6.62
N ASP A 312 -0.32 8.88 -6.43
CA ASP A 312 0.48 8.37 -5.31
C ASP A 312 0.21 9.08 -3.97
N LYS A 313 -0.53 10.19 -3.99
CA LYS A 313 -0.76 11.09 -2.86
C LYS A 313 -2.12 10.89 -2.18
N GLY A 314 -2.99 10.07 -2.76
CA GLY A 314 -4.29 9.71 -2.19
C GLY A 314 -5.34 10.82 -2.28
N LYS A 315 -6.20 10.90 -1.26
CA LYS A 315 -7.34 11.82 -1.18
C LYS A 315 -7.30 12.57 0.16
N SER A 316 -7.70 13.84 0.17
CA SER A 316 -8.05 14.56 1.41
C SER A 316 -9.54 14.84 1.45
N ALA A 317 -10.13 14.86 2.64
CA ALA A 317 -11.53 15.22 2.82
C ALA A 317 -11.71 16.18 4.00
N ILE A 318 -12.66 17.10 3.84
CA ILE A 318 -12.96 18.16 4.80
C ILE A 318 -14.47 18.28 4.89
N GLY A 319 -15.00 18.52 6.09
CA GLY A 319 -16.42 18.75 6.29
C GLY A 319 -16.73 19.10 7.73
N LYS A 320 -17.99 18.91 8.12
CA LYS A 320 -18.48 19.26 9.46
C LYS A 320 -19.40 18.18 10.02
N ASP A 321 -19.52 18.17 11.34
CA ASP A 321 -20.53 17.37 12.03
C ASP A 321 -21.80 18.15 12.37
N SER A 322 -22.79 17.45 12.94
CA SER A 322 -24.06 18.03 13.39
C SER A 322 -23.94 19.08 14.51
N LYS A 323 -22.73 19.34 15.04
CA LYS A 323 -22.42 20.39 16.02
C LYS A 323 -21.55 21.49 15.41
N GLY A 324 -21.35 21.49 14.09
CA GLY A 324 -20.56 22.47 13.35
C GLY A 324 -19.03 22.33 13.51
N ARG A 325 -18.56 21.29 14.21
CA ARG A 325 -17.13 21.01 14.41
C ARG A 325 -16.54 20.58 13.08
N ASP A 326 -15.39 21.12 12.72
CA ASP A 326 -14.65 20.71 11.53
C ASP A 326 -14.15 19.27 11.69
N VAL A 327 -14.28 18.49 10.61
CA VAL A 327 -13.81 17.11 10.52
C VAL A 327 -12.88 17.01 9.32
N PHE A 328 -11.66 16.53 9.55
CA PHE A 328 -10.62 16.42 8.54
C PHE A 328 -10.17 14.98 8.37
N PHE A 329 -9.89 14.58 7.12
CA PHE A 329 -9.29 13.30 6.80
C PHE A 329 -8.17 13.40 5.78
N ARG A 330 -7.24 12.44 5.88
CA ARG A 330 -6.46 11.96 4.73
C ARG A 330 -6.68 10.47 4.54
N PHE A 331 -6.77 10.08 3.27
CA PHE A 331 -6.84 8.70 2.84
C PHE A 331 -5.70 8.43 1.87
N LYS A 332 -5.02 7.28 2.00
CA LYS A 332 -4.02 6.84 1.02
C LYS A 332 -4.23 5.38 0.66
N ASN A 333 -4.15 5.08 -0.64
CA ASN A 333 -3.93 3.73 -1.13
C ASN A 333 -2.64 3.16 -0.54
N ILE A 334 -2.69 1.87 -0.20
CA ILE A 334 -1.56 1.09 0.31
C ILE A 334 -0.60 0.78 -0.84
#